data_AF-A0A379I825-F1
#
_entry.id   AF-A0A379I825-F1
#
_cell.length_a   1.000
_cell.length_b   1.000
_cell.length_c   1.000
_cell.angle_alpha   90.00
_cell.angle_beta   90.00
_cell.angle_gamma   90.00
#
_symmetry.space_group_name_H-M   'P 1'
#
loop_
_entity.id
_entity.type
_entity.pdbx_description
1 polymer ?
#
loop_
_entity_poly.entity_id
_entity_poly.type
_entity_poly.pdbx_seq_one_letter_code
_entity_poly.pdbx_strand_id
1 'polypeptide(L)'
;MSEKCETGPHDWVANKGRFILTWVLPAILIVITGMMQLAPWMTGSIWAIALSWMGYACLRNARQCGRMHCFFSGPFFLGSAMLALGIGMQWIQWLTFNGLGLFLLIGTPLVCVLPEMFWGTYKVATNGKEE
;
A
#
# COMPACT_ATOMS: atom_id res chain seq x y z
N MET A 1 12.30 16.23 12.93
CA MET A 1 11.30 16.39 11.85
C MET A 1 10.10 15.43 11.97
N SER A 2 9.84 14.80 13.13
CA SER A 2 8.73 13.85 13.34
C SER A 2 7.48 14.52 13.97
N GLU A 3 7.70 15.46 14.88
CA GLU A 3 6.66 16.11 15.71
C GLU A 3 5.57 16.86 14.91
N LYS A 4 5.93 17.41 13.73
CA LYS A 4 4.99 18.12 12.84
C LYS A 4 3.99 17.22 12.12
N CYS A 5 4.28 15.92 11.97
CA CYS A 5 3.36 14.98 11.31
C CYS A 5 2.42 14.27 12.29
N GLU A 6 2.79 14.15 13.57
CA GLU A 6 1.90 13.56 14.60
C GLU A 6 0.67 14.42 14.88
N THR A 7 0.79 15.74 14.70
CA THR A 7 -0.26 16.75 15.00
C THR A 7 -0.72 17.54 13.78
N GLY A 8 -0.14 17.30 12.60
CA GLY A 8 -0.32 18.14 11.41
C GLY A 8 -1.21 17.54 10.32
N PRO A 9 -1.89 18.37 9.49
CA PRO A 9 -2.72 17.96 8.34
C PRO A 9 -1.94 17.28 7.19
N HIS A 10 -0.64 17.06 7.39
CA HIS A 10 0.28 16.41 6.47
C HIS A 10 0.34 14.89 6.62
N ASP A 11 -0.23 14.30 7.66
CA ASP A 11 -0.41 12.85 7.73
C ASP A 11 -1.58 12.43 6.82
N TRP A 12 -1.24 11.81 5.69
CA TRP A 12 -2.21 11.36 4.69
C TRP A 12 -3.14 10.25 5.23
N VAL A 13 -2.71 9.53 6.27
CA VAL A 13 -3.47 8.44 6.89
C VAL A 13 -4.40 8.96 7.99
N ALA A 14 -4.00 10.00 8.73
CA ALA A 14 -4.86 10.61 9.76
C ALA A 14 -6.00 11.47 9.16
N ASN A 15 -5.83 11.97 7.94
CA ASN A 15 -6.85 12.77 7.27
C ASN A 15 -7.86 11.89 6.51
N LYS A 16 -9.09 11.75 7.05
CA LYS A 16 -10.16 10.89 6.50
C LYS A 16 -10.42 11.08 5.00
N GLY A 17 -10.34 12.30 4.47
CA GLY A 17 -10.62 12.56 3.05
C GLY A 17 -9.55 11.98 2.12
N ARG A 18 -8.26 12.15 2.48
CA ARG A 18 -7.15 11.60 1.69
C ARG A 18 -7.03 10.09 1.87
N PHE A 19 -7.37 9.58 3.05
CA PHE A 19 -7.47 8.15 3.28
C PHE A 19 -8.48 7.48 2.33
N ILE A 20 -9.68 8.06 2.15
CA ILE A 20 -10.68 7.53 1.21
C ILE A 20 -10.14 7.49 -0.23
N LEU A 21 -9.48 8.56 -0.67
CA LEU A 21 -8.99 8.67 -2.04
C LEU A 21 -7.78 7.76 -2.30
N THR A 22 -6.95 7.53 -1.29
CA THR A 22 -5.74 6.71 -1.38
C THR A 22 -6.01 5.23 -1.15
N TRP A 23 -7.04 4.88 -0.37
CA TRP A 23 -7.30 3.49 0.03
C TRP A 23 -8.64 2.95 -0.48
N VAL A 24 -9.74 3.67 -0.23
CA VAL A 24 -11.09 3.16 -0.53
C VAL A 24 -11.32 3.08 -2.03
N LEU A 25 -10.93 4.11 -2.79
CA LEU A 25 -11.12 4.14 -4.25
C LEU A 25 -10.33 3.02 -4.95
N PRO A 26 -9.02 2.85 -4.71
CA PRO A 26 -8.27 1.72 -5.26
C PRO A 26 -8.82 0.34 -4.85
N ALA A 27 -9.21 0.17 -3.59
CA ALA A 27 -9.75 -1.10 -3.10
C ALA A 27 -11.08 -1.45 -3.80
N ILE A 28 -11.98 -0.49 -3.97
CA ILE A 28 -13.24 -0.69 -4.72
C ILE A 28 -12.94 -1.09 -6.16
N LEU A 29 -12.01 -0.44 -6.84
CA LEU A 29 -11.63 -0.79 -8.21
C LEU A 29 -11.11 -2.23 -8.30
N ILE A 30 -10.24 -2.64 -7.38
CA ILE A 30 -9.71 -4.01 -7.32
C ILE A 30 -10.83 -5.04 -7.12
N VAL A 31 -11.74 -4.78 -6.17
CA VAL A 31 -12.86 -5.69 -5.87
C VAL A 31 -13.81 -5.81 -7.06
N ILE A 32 -14.26 -4.67 -7.62
CA ILE A 32 -15.19 -4.67 -8.75
C ILE A 32 -14.58 -5.40 -9.95
N THR A 33 -13.35 -5.04 -10.32
CA THR A 33 -12.70 -5.66 -11.49
C THR A 33 -12.29 -7.11 -11.27
N GLY A 34 -12.08 -7.54 -10.02
CA GLY A 34 -11.89 -8.95 -9.67
C GLY A 34 -13.17 -9.79 -9.78
N MET A 35 -14.34 -9.17 -9.58
CA MET A 35 -15.64 -9.82 -9.74
C MET A 35 -16.16 -9.81 -11.19
N MET A 36 -15.67 -8.88 -12.01
CA MET A 36 -16.03 -8.79 -13.42
C MET A 36 -15.20 -9.75 -14.28
N GLN A 37 -15.82 -10.34 -15.30
CA GLN A 37 -15.14 -11.16 -16.31
C GLN A 37 -14.50 -10.30 -17.40
N LEU A 38 -13.58 -9.42 -17.00
CA LEU A 38 -12.81 -8.58 -17.92
C LEU A 38 -11.66 -9.38 -18.55
N ALA A 39 -11.15 -8.91 -19.68
CA ALA A 39 -9.94 -9.47 -20.27
C ALA A 39 -8.76 -9.37 -19.29
N PRO A 40 -7.91 -10.41 -19.14
CA PRO A 40 -6.85 -10.45 -18.12
C PRO A 40 -5.93 -9.23 -18.13
N TRP A 41 -5.58 -8.73 -19.32
CA TRP A 41 -4.71 -7.56 -19.49
C TRP A 41 -5.33 -6.28 -18.91
N MET A 42 -6.66 -6.13 -19.00
CA MET A 42 -7.36 -4.98 -18.43
C MET A 42 -7.39 -5.06 -16.90
N THR A 43 -7.77 -6.22 -16.35
CA THR A 43 -7.79 -6.44 -14.89
C THR A 43 -6.39 -6.22 -14.31
N GLY A 44 -5.37 -6.80 -14.93
CA GLY A 44 -3.98 -6.62 -14.51
C GLY A 44 -3.52 -5.17 -14.55
N SER A 45 -3.86 -4.42 -15.61
CA SER A 45 -3.52 -3.00 -15.72
C SER A 45 -4.20 -2.14 -14.66
N ILE A 46 -5.50 -2.36 -14.42
CA ILE A 46 -6.27 -1.61 -13.42
C ILE A 46 -5.73 -1.88 -12.02
N TRP A 47 -5.49 -3.16 -11.68
CA TRP A 47 -4.93 -3.55 -10.39
C TRP A 47 -3.53 -2.97 -10.21
N ALA A 48 -2.70 -3.00 -11.25
CA ALA A 48 -1.36 -2.45 -11.19
C ALA A 48 -1.35 -0.94 -10.93
N ILE A 49 -2.21 -0.17 -11.61
CA ILE A 49 -2.35 1.27 -11.39
C ILE A 49 -2.84 1.56 -9.97
N ALA A 50 -3.89 0.85 -9.53
CA ALA A 50 -4.47 1.00 -8.19
C ALA A 50 -3.43 0.70 -7.08
N LEU A 51 -2.73 -0.43 -7.18
CA LEU A 51 -1.70 -0.84 -6.23
C LEU A 51 -0.48 0.08 -6.28
N SER A 52 -0.08 0.55 -7.47
CA SER A 52 1.02 1.50 -7.61
C SER A 52 0.70 2.84 -6.93
N TRP A 53 -0.54 3.32 -7.08
CA TRP A 53 -1.00 4.53 -6.40
C TRP A 53 -0.96 4.39 -4.87
N MET A 54 -1.48 3.27 -4.34
CA MET A 54 -1.43 2.96 -2.91
C MET A 54 0.00 2.89 -2.38
N GLY A 55 0.87 2.16 -3.10
CA GLY A 55 2.28 2.00 -2.74
C GLY A 55 3.05 3.31 -2.78
N TYR A 56 2.86 4.13 -3.82
CA TYR A 56 3.48 5.44 -3.96
C TYR A 56 3.05 6.40 -2.84
N ALA A 57 1.76 6.46 -2.53
CA ALA A 57 1.25 7.29 -1.44
C ALA A 57 1.81 6.87 -0.08
N CYS A 58 1.90 5.56 0.18
CA CYS A 58 2.53 5.04 1.40
C CYS A 58 4.01 5.44 1.47
N LEU A 59 4.80 5.23 0.42
CA LEU A 59 6.22 5.61 0.42
C LEU A 59 6.41 7.12 0.59
N ARG A 60 5.54 7.96 0.04
CA ARG A 60 5.56 9.40 0.27
C ARG A 60 5.32 9.72 1.74
N ASN A 61 4.33 9.09 2.38
CA ASN A 61 4.05 9.28 3.80
C ASN A 61 5.21 8.77 4.69
N ALA A 62 5.83 7.63 4.33
CA ALA A 62 7.01 7.11 5.01
C ALA A 62 8.19 8.09 4.96
N ARG A 63 8.44 8.70 3.80
CA ARG A 63 9.52 9.69 3.64
C ARG A 63 9.23 11.02 4.35
N GLN A 64 7.99 11.47 4.35
CA GLN A 64 7.61 12.77 4.92
C GLN A 64 7.40 12.71 6.44
N CYS A 65 6.74 11.66 6.93
CA CYS A 65 6.28 11.55 8.30
C CYS A 65 6.91 10.38 9.08
N GLY A 66 7.70 9.53 8.45
CA GLY A 66 8.42 8.46 9.16
C GLY A 66 7.54 7.32 9.67
N ARG A 67 6.30 7.19 9.18
CA ARG A 67 5.37 6.12 9.56
C ARG A 67 5.93 4.74 9.25
N MET A 68 6.04 3.88 10.26
CA MET A 68 6.70 2.58 10.14
C MET A 68 5.96 1.65 9.17
N HIS A 69 4.63 1.55 9.27
CA HIS A 69 3.85 0.67 8.39
C HIS A 69 4.00 0.99 6.89
N CYS A 70 4.25 2.25 6.55
CA CYS A 70 4.32 2.75 5.18
C CYS A 70 5.65 2.36 4.52
N PHE A 71 6.69 2.13 5.32
CA PHE A 71 7.96 1.59 4.82
C PHE A 71 7.83 0.15 4.33
N PHE A 72 6.90 -0.63 4.89
CA PHE A 72 6.67 -2.02 4.50
C PHE A 72 5.51 -2.16 3.52
N SER A 73 4.41 -1.43 3.73
CA SER A 73 3.24 -1.49 2.85
C SER A 73 3.51 -0.91 1.47
N GLY A 74 4.34 0.13 1.38
CA GLY A 74 4.76 0.73 0.12
C GLY A 74 5.36 -0.29 -0.86
N PRO A 75 6.49 -0.94 -0.52
CA PRO A 75 7.09 -2.00 -1.32
C PRO A 75 6.16 -3.19 -1.56
N PHE A 76 5.37 -3.59 -0.56
CA PHE A 76 4.40 -4.69 -0.69
C PHE A 76 3.37 -4.42 -1.80
N PHE A 77 2.79 -3.22 -1.85
CA PHE A 77 1.84 -2.85 -2.90
C PHE A 77 2.51 -2.71 -4.27
N LEU A 78 3.71 -2.13 -4.33
CA LEU A 78 4.45 -2.04 -5.60
C LEU A 78 4.82 -3.42 -6.16
N GLY A 79 5.27 -4.35 -5.31
CA GLY A 79 5.52 -5.73 -5.73
C GLY A 79 4.25 -6.42 -6.21
N SER A 80 3.13 -6.22 -5.51
CA SER A 80 1.83 -6.75 -5.90
C SER A 80 1.33 -6.16 -7.22
N ALA A 81 1.64 -4.89 -7.52
CA ALA A 81 1.35 -4.26 -8.80
C ALA A 81 2.09 -4.95 -9.95
N MET A 82 3.36 -5.30 -9.75
CA MET A 82 4.14 -6.06 -10.74
C MET A 82 3.56 -7.45 -10.95
N LEU A 83 3.12 -8.13 -9.89
CA LEU A 83 2.44 -9.42 -10.00
C LEU A 83 1.13 -9.30 -10.77
N ALA A 84 0.31 -8.27 -10.50
CA ALA A 84 -0.93 -8.02 -11.22
C ALA A 84 -0.69 -7.83 -12.73
N LEU A 85 0.36 -7.08 -13.11
CA LEU A 85 0.77 -6.96 -14.52
C LEU A 85 1.22 -8.31 -15.09
N GLY A 86 2.06 -9.05 -14.36
CA GLY A 86 2.54 -10.35 -14.81
C GLY A 86 1.42 -11.36 -15.06
N ILE A 87 0.40 -11.39 -14.19
CA ILE A 87 -0.81 -12.21 -14.37
C ILE A 87 -1.61 -11.69 -15.57
N GLY A 88 -1.83 -10.37 -15.67
CA GLY A 88 -2.61 -9.79 -16.77
C GLY A 88 -1.99 -9.98 -18.15
N MET A 89 -0.66 -9.92 -18.24
CA MET A 89 0.13 -10.19 -19.45
C MET A 89 0.36 -11.68 -19.71
N GLN A 90 -0.17 -12.56 -18.83
CA GLN A 90 -0.01 -14.02 -18.90
C GLN A 90 1.44 -14.51 -18.79
N TRP A 91 2.36 -13.69 -18.28
CA TRP A 91 3.74 -14.09 -17.98
C TRP A 91 3.81 -14.97 -16.72
N ILE A 92 2.85 -14.80 -15.81
CA ILE A 92 2.72 -15.58 -14.58
C ILE A 92 1.43 -16.38 -14.68
N GLN A 93 1.54 -17.70 -14.83
CA GLN A 93 0.38 -18.60 -14.96
C GLN A 93 0.09 -19.44 -13.72
N TRP A 94 1.05 -19.56 -12.80
CA TRP A 94 0.88 -20.29 -11.53
C TRP A 94 0.11 -19.50 -10.46
N LEU A 95 -0.08 -18.19 -10.67
CA LEU A 95 -0.79 -17.29 -9.76
C LEU A 95 -2.00 -16.68 -10.48
N THR A 96 -3.17 -16.73 -9.85
CA THR A 96 -4.41 -16.17 -10.40
C THR A 96 -4.75 -14.83 -9.73
N PHE A 97 -5.62 -14.02 -10.36
CA PHE A 97 -6.14 -12.81 -9.72
C PHE A 97 -6.84 -13.08 -8.38
N ASN A 98 -7.52 -14.22 -8.25
CA ASN A 98 -8.11 -14.63 -6.97
C ASN A 98 -7.04 -14.93 -5.91
N GLY A 99 -5.97 -15.63 -6.31
CA GLY A 99 -4.83 -15.89 -5.43
C GLY A 99 -4.13 -14.61 -4.99
N LEU A 100 -3.89 -13.68 -5.93
CA LEU A 100 -3.34 -12.35 -5.63
C LEU A 100 -4.29 -11.53 -4.75
N GLY A 101 -5.59 -11.59 -4.99
CA GLY A 101 -6.61 -10.92 -4.18
C GLY A 101 -6.63 -11.43 -2.74
N LEU A 102 -6.54 -12.74 -2.53
CA LEU A 102 -6.44 -13.34 -1.19
C LEU A 102 -5.12 -12.95 -0.51
N PHE A 103 -4.02 -12.95 -1.26
CA PHE A 103 -2.71 -12.50 -0.78
C PHE A 103 -2.76 -11.03 -0.33
N LEU A 104 -3.41 -10.16 -1.10
CA LEU A 104 -3.62 -8.75 -0.72
C LEU A 104 -4.53 -8.62 0.50
N LEU A 105 -5.62 -9.39 0.57
CA LEU A 105 -6.58 -9.36 1.66
C LEU A 105 -5.94 -9.70 3.02
N ILE A 106 -5.06 -10.71 3.03
CA ILE A 106 -4.37 -11.16 4.25
C ILE A 106 -3.08 -10.35 4.49
N GLY A 107 -2.29 -10.12 3.43
CA GLY A 107 -0.98 -9.47 3.53
C GLY A 107 -1.08 -7.99 3.91
N THR A 108 -2.09 -7.28 3.43
CA THR A 108 -2.28 -5.85 3.76
C THR A 108 -2.40 -5.60 5.26
N PRO A 109 -3.35 -6.21 6.01
CA PRO A 109 -3.45 -5.99 7.45
C PRO A 109 -2.20 -6.44 8.20
N LEU A 110 -1.57 -7.55 7.79
CA LEU A 110 -0.31 -8.01 8.41
C LEU A 110 0.80 -6.97 8.26
N VAL A 111 1.00 -6.44 7.06
CA VAL A 111 2.04 -5.44 6.78
C VAL A 111 1.71 -4.08 7.41
N CYS A 112 0.42 -3.77 7.62
CA CYS A 112 0.04 -2.55 8.31
C CYS A 112 0.21 -2.63 9.83
N VAL A 113 -0.06 -3.79 10.45
CA VAL A 113 -0.11 -3.94 11.92
C VAL A 113 1.20 -4.47 12.50
N LEU A 114 1.85 -5.47 11.87
CA LEU A 114 3.06 -6.07 12.42
C LEU A 114 4.19 -5.05 12.65
N PRO A 115 4.52 -4.14 11.70
CA PRO A 115 5.61 -3.20 11.91
C PRO A 115 5.35 -2.24 13.09
N GLU A 116 4.10 -1.86 13.31
CA GLU A 116 3.73 -0.97 14.42
C GLU A 116 3.80 -1.70 15.77
N MET A 117 3.45 -2.99 15.81
CA MET A 117 3.58 -3.80 17.03
C MET A 117 5.04 -4.02 17.45
N PHE A 118 5.96 -4.15 16.48
CA PHE A 118 7.37 -4.41 16.77
C PHE A 118 8.22 -3.15 16.98
N TRP A 119 7.97 -2.07 16.21
CA TRP A 119 8.82 -0.87 16.20
C TRP A 119 8.11 0.42 16.61
N GLY A 120 6.83 0.35 16.95
CA GLY A 120 6.01 1.53 17.19
C GLY A 120 5.60 2.24 15.91
N THR A 121 4.74 3.24 16.06
CA THR A 121 4.02 3.88 14.95
C THR A 121 4.90 4.72 14.04
N TYR A 122 5.96 5.32 14.58
CA TYR A 122 6.86 6.23 13.90
C TYR A 122 8.32 5.84 14.16
N LYS A 123 9.19 6.09 13.19
CA LYS A 123 10.64 6.04 13.45
C LYS A 123 10.98 7.05 14.53
N VAL A 124 11.48 6.57 15.67
CA VAL A 124 12.06 7.44 16.69
C VAL A 124 13.22 8.18 16.03
N ALA A 125 13.13 9.51 15.95
CA ALA A 125 14.29 10.30 15.58
C ALA A 125 15.33 10.07 16.68
N THR A 126 16.42 9.38 16.35
CA THR A 126 17.62 9.40 17.18
C THR A 126 18.07 10.85 17.21
N ASN A 127 17.64 11.60 18.22
CA ASN A 127 18.31 12.84 18.59
C ASN A 127 19.75 12.44 18.83
N GLY A 128 20.64 12.90 17.95
CA GLY A 128 22.07 12.79 18.17
C GLY A 128 22.33 13.37 19.55
N LYS A 129 22.78 12.51 20.46
CA LYS A 129 23.48 12.96 21.64
C LYS A 129 24.73 13.65 21.12
N GLU A 130 24.68 14.98 21.11
CA GLU A 130 25.86 15.81 21.30
C GLU A 130 26.38 15.47 22.71
N GLU A 131 27.45 14.68 22.78
CA GLU A 131 28.35 14.60 23.94
C GLU A 131 29.77 14.86 23.43
#